data_AF-A0AAV2AJ10-F1
#
_entry.id   AF-A0AAV2AJ10-F1
#
_cell.length_a   1.000
_cell.length_b   1.000
_cell.length_c   1.000
_cell.angle_alpha   90.00
_cell.angle_beta   90.00
_cell.angle_gamma   90.00
#
_symmetry.space_group_name_H-M   'P 1'
#
loop_
_entity.id
_entity.type
_entity.pdbx_description
1 polymer ?
#
loop_
_entity_poly.entity_id
_entity_poly.type
_entity_poly.pdbx_seq_one_letter_code
_entity_poly.pdbx_strand_id
1 'polypeptide(L)'
;MNAIFLRIMTAGLSVILLLILSTESVSGENDKSTEKPSHCRVSGGSLLTTEHFALYSCASCYRHMDARLFSNGTKLRQRGMWLQNSETNELYKPTYTNRSSPIFKTFRTSKQIDLWISCCKAAVECCENMRQTPLTSEGVCPRTWDGWNCWPDTAPGTIQQSPCPAYIYFNSDKPQCTRYATKECWDNATWFINFKGNEYSDYSTCGQGEDIKLLMKTHLITFGISIVLLIPALIIFFYYRQLKVHRVFMHKNLFISLLLTGVFVTVFEGYFILDSFNNYNSVLEENGPGCKLFYTITKYMRLSTYMWMFCEGFYLHKLIAAAFAEQKGVLIFCAIGWGVPFIPVTIWAITRQLMADELCWTVPGYYEWIIYVPMLAALVVNFCFLAHIIQIIITKLRSTNTNEPAQFRRAVRATMVLIPLFGLHFLFLAYNHKKGDCHVILIFNLIVYSLDGLQGGIVALLFCYLNNEVLYLLKRSYNRKKMVHDITSHMSSRKTRESRTSVSTNMESLANDALARGLKKK
;
A
#
# COMPACT_ATOMS: atom_id res chain seq x y z
N MET A 1 30.06 -15.48 -10.21
CA MET A 1 29.37 -14.19 -10.42
C MET A 1 29.98 -13.34 -11.56
N ASN A 2 30.70 -13.94 -12.52
CA ASN A 2 31.33 -13.21 -13.66
C ASN A 2 30.88 -13.67 -15.06
N ALA A 3 30.01 -14.70 -15.19
CA ALA A 3 29.58 -15.22 -16.50
C ALA A 3 28.20 -14.70 -16.99
N ILE A 4 27.41 -14.08 -16.11
CA ILE A 4 26.10 -13.50 -16.46
C ILE A 4 26.26 -12.07 -16.99
N PHE A 5 27.27 -11.34 -16.50
CA PHE A 5 27.54 -9.97 -16.92
C PHE A 5 28.10 -9.88 -18.35
N LEU A 6 28.87 -10.89 -18.80
CA LEU A 6 29.40 -10.95 -20.16
C LEU A 6 28.35 -11.36 -21.21
N ARG A 7 27.33 -12.14 -20.81
CA ARG A 7 26.23 -12.55 -21.71
C ARG A 7 25.20 -11.45 -21.97
N ILE A 8 25.11 -10.45 -21.08
CA ILE A 8 24.20 -9.29 -21.26
C ILE A 8 24.83 -8.26 -22.21
N MET A 9 26.16 -8.14 -22.24
CA MET A 9 26.87 -7.25 -23.17
C MET A 9 26.91 -7.77 -24.61
N THR A 10 26.95 -9.08 -24.82
CA THR A 10 26.99 -9.68 -26.18
C THR A 10 25.63 -9.74 -26.87
N ALA A 11 24.52 -9.54 -26.15
CA ALA A 11 23.17 -9.52 -26.72
C ALA A 11 22.80 -8.16 -27.37
N GLY A 12 23.61 -7.11 -27.15
CA GLY A 12 23.39 -5.78 -27.73
C GLY A 12 23.93 -5.60 -29.15
N LEU A 13 24.81 -6.49 -29.63
CA LEU A 13 25.46 -6.38 -30.94
C LEU A 13 24.77 -7.19 -32.05
N SER A 14 23.86 -8.11 -31.71
CA SER A 14 23.10 -8.92 -32.67
C SER A 14 21.79 -8.27 -33.16
N VAL A 15 21.35 -7.17 -32.54
CA VAL A 15 20.12 -6.46 -32.94
C VAL A 15 20.38 -5.40 -34.03
N ILE A 16 21.62 -4.92 -34.14
CA ILE A 16 22.03 -3.93 -35.15
C ILE A 16 22.34 -4.60 -36.51
N LEU A 17 22.68 -5.89 -36.52
CA LEU A 17 22.93 -6.66 -37.75
C LEU A 17 21.64 -7.18 -38.43
N LEU A 18 20.51 -7.19 -37.72
CA LEU A 18 19.19 -7.61 -38.22
C LEU A 18 18.33 -6.46 -38.76
N LEU A 19 18.78 -5.21 -38.62
CA LEU A 19 18.09 -4.01 -39.13
C LEU A 19 18.61 -3.51 -40.49
N ILE A 20 19.60 -4.19 -41.09
CA ILE A 20 20.24 -3.77 -42.36
C ILE A 20 19.88 -4.71 -43.55
N LEU A 21 19.15 -5.80 -43.33
CA LEU A 21 18.78 -6.76 -44.38
C LEU A 21 17.26 -6.96 -44.46
N SER A 22 16.56 -5.95 -44.96
CA SER A 22 15.23 -6.10 -45.56
C SER A 22 14.91 -4.88 -46.43
N THR A 23 15.58 -4.81 -47.58
CA THR A 23 15.12 -3.99 -48.70
C THR A 23 14.77 -4.92 -49.85
N GLU A 24 13.48 -5.22 -50.00
CA GLU A 24 12.95 -5.77 -51.24
C GLU A 24 11.73 -4.96 -51.70
N SER A 25 11.96 -4.33 -52.87
CA SER A 25 11.04 -4.02 -53.96
C SER A 25 9.54 -3.89 -53.67
N VAL A 26 9.07 -2.64 -53.78
CA VAL A 26 7.68 -2.31 -54.08
C VAL A 26 7.42 -2.62 -55.56
N SER A 27 6.61 -3.65 -55.82
CA SER A 27 5.91 -3.82 -57.10
C SER A 27 4.63 -3.01 -57.06
N GLY A 28 4.51 -2.03 -57.95
CA GLY A 28 3.29 -1.25 -58.13
C GLY A 28 2.18 -2.12 -58.69
N GLU A 29 1.01 -2.05 -58.06
CA GLU A 29 -0.23 -2.58 -58.62
C GLU A 29 -1.36 -1.57 -58.44
N ASN A 30 -2.19 -1.51 -59.48
CA ASN A 30 -2.95 -0.35 -59.92
C ASN A 30 -3.95 0.23 -58.90
N ASP A 31 -3.94 1.56 -58.84
CA ASP A 31 -4.94 2.41 -58.21
C ASP A 31 -6.32 2.15 -58.83
N LYS A 32 -7.19 1.47 -58.09
CA LYS A 32 -8.64 1.63 -58.23
C LYS A 32 -9.09 2.56 -57.13
N SER A 33 -9.32 3.81 -57.54
CA SER A 33 -10.03 4.85 -56.80
C SER A 33 -11.34 4.30 -56.23
N THR A 34 -11.28 3.80 -55.00
CA THR A 34 -12.45 3.41 -54.21
C THR A 34 -12.60 4.50 -53.17
N GLU A 35 -13.64 5.30 -53.33
CA GLU A 35 -13.95 6.47 -52.51
C GLU A 35 -13.89 6.11 -51.01
N LYS A 36 -12.90 6.64 -50.27
CA LYS A 36 -12.76 6.37 -48.84
C LYS A 36 -14.05 6.80 -48.14
N PRO A 37 -14.73 5.94 -47.36
CA PRO A 37 -15.95 6.32 -46.66
C PRO A 37 -15.71 7.61 -45.87
N SER A 38 -16.58 8.60 -46.09
CA SER A 38 -16.44 9.96 -45.55
C SER A 38 -16.96 10.13 -44.13
N HIS A 39 -17.49 9.06 -43.55
CA HIS A 39 -18.21 9.07 -42.28
C HIS A 39 -17.63 8.08 -41.27
N CYS A 40 -17.72 8.44 -39.98
CA CYS A 40 -17.29 7.66 -38.83
C CYS A 40 -18.45 7.51 -37.84
N ARG A 41 -18.56 6.34 -37.22
CA ARG A 41 -19.68 5.97 -36.34
C ARG A 41 -19.37 6.29 -34.88
N VAL A 42 -20.31 6.93 -34.19
CA VAL A 42 -20.29 7.12 -32.72
C VAL A 42 -21.28 6.17 -32.04
N SER A 43 -21.16 5.97 -30.72
CA SER A 43 -22.00 5.01 -29.97
C SER A 43 -23.52 5.25 -30.02
N GLY A 44 -23.99 6.39 -30.53
CA GLY A 44 -25.41 6.62 -30.79
C GLY A 44 -25.90 6.04 -32.12
N GLY A 45 -25.06 5.30 -32.85
CA GLY A 45 -25.33 4.81 -34.20
C GLY A 45 -25.21 5.89 -35.30
N SER A 46 -25.02 7.15 -34.93
CA SER A 46 -24.90 8.26 -35.88
C SER A 46 -23.58 8.18 -36.68
N LEU A 47 -23.68 8.43 -37.98
CA LEU A 47 -22.55 8.57 -38.89
C LEU A 47 -22.23 10.04 -39.07
N LEU A 48 -21.02 10.45 -38.71
CA LEU A 48 -20.56 11.84 -38.76
C LEU A 48 -19.42 11.98 -39.76
N THR A 49 -19.36 13.11 -40.46
CA THR A 49 -18.16 13.46 -41.26
C THR A 49 -16.93 13.55 -40.36
N THR A 50 -15.74 13.39 -40.91
CA THR A 50 -14.48 13.47 -40.14
C THR A 50 -14.35 14.72 -39.27
N GLU A 51 -14.74 15.89 -39.76
CA GLU A 51 -14.70 17.12 -38.96
C GLU A 51 -15.72 17.10 -37.82
N HIS A 52 -16.98 16.74 -38.09
CA HIS A 52 -18.02 16.67 -37.07
C HIS A 52 -17.74 15.58 -36.04
N PHE A 53 -17.17 14.45 -36.47
CA PHE A 53 -16.73 13.38 -35.58
C PHE A 53 -15.65 13.89 -34.62
N ALA A 54 -14.63 14.61 -35.12
CA ALA A 54 -13.57 15.15 -34.28
C ALA A 54 -14.12 16.10 -33.20
N LEU A 55 -15.04 17.00 -33.57
CA LEU A 55 -15.66 17.94 -32.62
C LEU A 55 -16.54 17.23 -31.60
N TYR A 56 -17.42 16.33 -32.05
CA TYR A 56 -18.28 15.55 -31.17
C TYR A 56 -17.48 14.71 -30.18
N SER A 57 -16.48 13.97 -30.67
CA SER A 57 -15.68 13.07 -29.86
C SER A 57 -14.79 13.83 -28.88
N CYS A 58 -14.23 14.99 -29.26
CA CYS A 58 -13.52 15.86 -28.32
C CYS A 58 -14.41 16.44 -27.21
N ALA A 59 -15.65 16.83 -27.54
CA ALA A 59 -16.62 17.25 -26.54
C ALA A 59 -17.02 16.08 -25.62
N SER A 60 -17.15 14.87 -26.17
CA SER A 60 -17.42 13.65 -25.39
C SER A 60 -16.26 13.31 -24.45
N CYS A 61 -15.01 13.39 -24.93
CA CYS A 61 -13.82 13.26 -24.10
C CYS A 61 -13.85 14.23 -22.92
N TYR A 62 -14.15 15.51 -23.16
CA TYR A 62 -14.25 16.53 -22.11
C TYR A 62 -15.37 16.21 -21.09
N ARG A 63 -16.55 15.81 -21.58
CA ARG A 63 -17.71 15.48 -20.74
C ARG A 63 -17.39 14.37 -19.73
N HIS A 64 -16.71 13.32 -20.19
CA HIS A 64 -16.41 12.14 -19.38
C HIS A 64 -15.31 12.34 -18.34
N MET A 65 -14.53 13.42 -18.40
CA MET A 65 -13.52 13.71 -17.37
C MET A 65 -14.17 14.07 -16.04
N ASP A 66 -13.53 13.68 -14.92
CA ASP A 66 -14.01 13.99 -13.56
C ASP A 66 -14.09 15.51 -13.31
N ALA A 67 -15.11 15.95 -12.56
CA ALA A 67 -15.29 17.36 -12.24
C ALA A 67 -14.14 17.96 -11.41
N ARG A 68 -13.43 17.15 -10.61
CA ARG A 68 -12.29 17.57 -9.78
C ARG A 68 -11.09 18.08 -10.57
N LEU A 69 -11.03 17.77 -11.86
CA LEU A 69 -9.95 18.23 -12.73
C LEU A 69 -10.12 19.68 -13.18
N PHE A 70 -11.29 20.25 -12.94
CA PHE A 70 -11.63 21.60 -13.37
C PHE A 70 -11.57 22.57 -12.19
N SER A 71 -11.26 23.82 -12.48
CA SER A 71 -11.38 24.91 -11.51
C SER A 71 -12.85 25.02 -11.06
N ASN A 72 -13.09 25.36 -9.80
CA ASN A 72 -14.44 25.32 -9.22
C ASN A 72 -15.44 26.13 -10.07
N GLY A 73 -16.55 25.49 -10.44
CA GLY A 73 -17.60 26.10 -11.27
C GLY A 73 -17.29 26.22 -12.77
N THR A 74 -16.08 25.90 -13.23
CA THR A 74 -15.67 26.17 -14.63
C THR A 74 -15.94 25.04 -15.63
N LYS A 75 -16.38 23.86 -15.17
CA LYS A 75 -16.62 22.71 -16.06
C LYS A 75 -17.78 22.97 -17.02
N LEU A 76 -17.49 22.88 -18.32
CA LEU A 76 -18.46 23.09 -19.40
C LEU A 76 -19.34 21.85 -19.64
N ARG A 77 -20.58 22.06 -20.10
CA ARG A 77 -21.53 21.00 -20.47
C ARG A 77 -21.47 20.72 -21.96
N GLN A 78 -21.42 19.45 -22.36
CA GLN A 78 -21.53 19.09 -23.79
C GLN A 78 -22.96 19.34 -24.30
N ARG A 79 -23.07 20.04 -25.44
CA ARG A 79 -24.29 20.23 -26.22
C ARG A 79 -24.03 19.88 -27.67
N GLY A 80 -24.31 18.63 -28.04
CA GLY A 80 -23.96 18.10 -29.37
C GLY A 80 -22.44 18.10 -29.59
N MET A 81 -21.99 18.86 -30.59
CA MET A 81 -20.58 19.00 -30.97
C MET A 81 -19.85 20.15 -30.25
N TRP A 82 -20.53 20.88 -29.37
CA TRP A 82 -20.03 22.09 -28.71
C TRP A 82 -19.95 21.90 -27.20
N LEU A 83 -19.11 22.70 -26.55
CA LEU A 83 -19.07 22.84 -25.09
C LEU A 83 -19.73 24.15 -24.68
N GLN A 84 -20.67 24.08 -23.73
CA GLN A 84 -21.47 25.23 -23.29
C GLN A 84 -21.12 25.61 -21.86
N ASN A 85 -20.94 26.90 -21.60
CA ASN A 85 -20.91 27.45 -20.26
C ASN A 85 -22.34 27.48 -19.68
N SER A 86 -22.53 26.90 -18.49
CA SER A 86 -23.86 26.81 -17.87
C SER A 86 -24.38 28.16 -17.37
N GLU A 87 -23.51 29.11 -17.05
CA GLU A 87 -23.87 30.43 -16.51
C GLU A 87 -24.09 31.45 -17.63
N THR A 88 -23.12 31.55 -18.56
CA THR A 88 -23.16 32.54 -19.64
C THR A 88 -23.87 32.05 -20.91
N ASN A 89 -24.19 30.75 -20.99
CA ASN A 89 -24.69 30.07 -22.19
C ASN A 89 -23.76 30.13 -23.41
N GLU A 90 -22.53 30.64 -23.27
CA GLU A 90 -21.54 30.72 -24.36
C GLU A 90 -21.13 29.33 -24.86
N LEU A 91 -20.93 29.21 -26.18
CA LEU A 91 -20.52 27.98 -26.85
C LEU A 91 -19.05 28.06 -27.28
N TYR A 92 -18.29 27.03 -26.97
CA TYR A 92 -16.88 26.89 -27.34
C TYR A 92 -16.68 25.69 -28.26
N LYS A 93 -15.88 25.90 -29.31
CA LYS A 93 -15.46 24.83 -30.24
C LYS A 93 -14.46 23.92 -29.52
N PRO A 94 -14.72 22.61 -29.37
CA PRO A 94 -13.86 21.67 -28.65
C PRO A 94 -12.66 21.25 -29.52
N THR A 95 -11.76 22.18 -29.80
CA THR A 95 -10.57 21.94 -30.63
C THR A 95 -9.31 21.98 -29.78
N TYR A 96 -8.49 20.94 -29.88
CA TYR A 96 -7.25 20.82 -29.11
C TYR A 96 -6.03 21.52 -29.76
N THR A 97 -6.14 21.97 -31.01
CA THR A 97 -5.05 22.63 -31.74
C THR A 97 -4.84 24.09 -31.31
N ASN A 98 -5.92 24.78 -30.91
CA ASN A 98 -5.87 26.18 -30.49
C ASN A 98 -5.75 26.30 -28.97
N ARG A 99 -4.50 26.32 -28.46
CA ARG A 99 -4.20 26.46 -27.01
C ARG A 99 -4.70 27.77 -26.39
N SER A 100 -5.03 28.78 -27.19
CA SER A 100 -5.60 30.05 -26.72
C SER A 100 -7.10 29.96 -26.37
N SER A 101 -7.74 28.83 -26.65
CA SER A 101 -9.16 28.63 -26.35
C SER A 101 -9.46 28.73 -24.84
N PRO A 102 -10.59 29.35 -24.43
CA PRO A 102 -11.02 29.42 -23.03
C PRO A 102 -11.14 28.04 -22.35
N ILE A 103 -11.35 26.97 -23.11
CA ILE A 103 -11.45 25.60 -22.61
C ILE A 103 -10.20 25.21 -21.80
N PHE A 104 -9.01 25.61 -22.25
CA PHE A 104 -7.75 25.25 -21.58
C PHE A 104 -7.64 25.87 -20.18
N LYS A 105 -8.28 27.01 -19.94
CA LYS A 105 -8.30 27.70 -18.64
C LYS A 105 -9.25 27.02 -17.63
N THR A 106 -10.10 26.10 -18.08
CA THR A 106 -11.02 25.37 -17.19
C THR A 106 -10.30 24.30 -16.37
N PHE A 107 -9.14 23.80 -16.81
CA PHE A 107 -8.38 22.77 -16.11
C PHE A 107 -7.52 23.35 -14.98
N ARG A 108 -7.29 22.56 -13.92
CA ARG A 108 -6.43 22.96 -12.78
C ARG A 108 -4.94 22.82 -13.10
N THR A 109 -4.56 21.79 -13.87
CA THR A 109 -3.15 21.46 -14.16
C THR A 109 -2.91 21.13 -15.63
N SER A 110 -1.67 21.29 -16.08
CA SER A 110 -1.25 20.95 -17.46
C SER A 110 -1.39 19.45 -17.77
N LYS A 111 -1.15 18.57 -16.80
CA LYS A 111 -1.33 17.11 -16.95
C LYS A 111 -2.77 16.76 -17.38
N GLN A 112 -3.77 17.45 -16.84
CA GLN A 112 -5.18 17.21 -17.16
C GLN A 112 -5.52 17.63 -18.60
N ILE A 113 -4.96 18.76 -19.04
CA ILE A 113 -5.05 19.22 -20.43
C ILE A 113 -4.49 18.13 -21.36
N ASP A 114 -3.31 17.58 -21.05
CA ASP A 114 -2.68 16.57 -21.89
C ASP A 114 -3.50 15.26 -21.99
N LEU A 115 -4.17 14.86 -20.90
CA LEU A 115 -5.10 13.72 -20.93
C LEU A 115 -6.28 13.97 -21.87
N TRP A 116 -6.89 15.16 -21.81
CA TRP A 116 -7.99 15.54 -22.71
C TRP A 116 -7.54 15.54 -24.18
N ILE A 117 -6.38 16.15 -24.46
CA ILE A 117 -5.77 16.17 -25.81
C ILE A 117 -5.52 14.73 -26.29
N SER A 118 -5.01 13.86 -25.41
CA SER A 118 -4.73 12.46 -25.76
C SER A 118 -6.02 11.71 -26.14
N CYS A 119 -7.14 11.95 -25.44
CA CYS A 119 -8.43 11.37 -25.79
C CYS A 119 -8.92 11.87 -27.16
N CYS A 120 -8.82 13.17 -27.40
CA CYS A 120 -9.14 13.79 -28.69
C CYS A 120 -8.36 13.17 -29.86
N LYS A 121 -7.04 13.00 -29.69
CA LYS A 121 -6.17 12.40 -30.71
C LYS A 121 -6.54 10.94 -30.99
N ALA A 122 -6.78 10.16 -29.94
CA ALA A 122 -7.21 8.76 -30.07
C ALA A 122 -8.55 8.63 -30.80
N ALA A 123 -9.47 9.58 -30.60
CA ALA A 123 -10.73 9.59 -31.35
C ALA A 123 -10.49 9.84 -32.85
N VAL A 124 -9.64 10.80 -33.22
CA VAL A 124 -9.32 11.08 -34.63
C VAL A 124 -8.68 9.86 -35.28
N GLU A 125 -7.71 9.24 -34.62
CA GLU A 125 -7.06 7.99 -35.07
C GLU A 125 -8.06 6.85 -35.24
N CYS A 126 -9.01 6.70 -34.30
CA CYS A 126 -10.09 5.73 -34.42
C CYS A 126 -10.92 5.96 -35.69
N CYS A 127 -11.31 7.20 -35.97
CA CYS A 127 -12.06 7.53 -37.18
C CYS A 127 -11.24 7.28 -38.46
N GLU A 128 -9.95 7.57 -38.47
CA GLU A 128 -9.07 7.21 -39.59
C GLU A 128 -9.05 5.69 -39.81
N ASN A 129 -8.92 4.90 -38.75
CA ASN A 129 -8.96 3.43 -38.82
C ASN A 129 -10.31 2.92 -39.33
N MET A 130 -11.43 3.49 -38.86
CA MET A 130 -12.77 3.14 -39.35
C MET A 130 -12.92 3.36 -40.86
N ARG A 131 -12.28 4.40 -41.40
CA ARG A 131 -12.35 4.74 -42.82
C ARG A 131 -11.48 3.88 -43.71
N GLN A 132 -10.35 3.41 -43.17
CA GLN A 132 -9.40 2.58 -43.90
C GLN A 132 -9.82 1.11 -43.94
N THR A 133 -10.54 0.64 -42.91
CA THR A 133 -10.96 -0.76 -42.86
C THR A 133 -12.21 -0.98 -43.73
N PRO A 134 -12.25 -2.02 -44.59
CA PRO A 134 -13.39 -2.27 -45.49
C PRO A 134 -14.70 -2.42 -44.73
N LEU A 135 -15.83 -2.05 -45.33
CA LEU A 135 -17.15 -2.34 -44.78
C LEU A 135 -17.32 -3.87 -44.71
N THR A 136 -17.42 -4.41 -43.50
CA THR A 136 -17.63 -5.85 -43.28
C THR A 136 -19.09 -6.20 -43.60
N SER A 137 -19.32 -7.42 -44.07
CA SER A 137 -20.64 -7.96 -44.45
C SER A 137 -21.70 -7.86 -43.34
N GLU A 138 -22.97 -7.84 -43.74
CA GLU A 138 -24.14 -7.85 -42.85
C GLU A 138 -24.01 -8.94 -41.76
N GLY A 139 -24.38 -8.60 -40.52
CA GLY A 139 -24.39 -9.56 -39.40
C GLY A 139 -23.23 -9.43 -38.40
N VAL A 140 -22.54 -8.29 -38.32
CA VAL A 140 -21.59 -7.97 -37.24
C VAL A 140 -22.01 -6.72 -36.48
N CYS A 141 -21.63 -6.62 -35.20
CA CYS A 141 -21.74 -5.36 -34.47
C CYS A 141 -20.81 -4.33 -35.11
N PRO A 142 -21.32 -3.15 -35.49
CA PRO A 142 -20.55 -2.17 -36.26
C PRO A 142 -19.52 -1.45 -35.37
N ARG A 143 -18.31 -1.25 -35.89
CA ARG A 143 -17.24 -0.48 -35.25
C ARG A 143 -17.72 0.88 -34.79
N THR A 144 -17.28 1.33 -33.62
CA THR A 144 -17.82 2.52 -32.97
C THR A 144 -16.85 3.20 -32.02
N TRP A 145 -17.00 4.51 -31.85
CA TRP A 145 -16.34 5.27 -30.80
C TRP A 145 -17.32 5.57 -29.67
N ASP A 146 -17.00 5.11 -28.47
CA ASP A 146 -17.88 5.22 -27.31
C ASP A 146 -17.62 6.47 -26.45
N GLY A 147 -16.63 7.29 -26.83
CA GLY A 147 -16.20 8.45 -26.05
C GLY A 147 -14.89 8.24 -25.29
N TRP A 148 -14.44 6.99 -25.13
CA TRP A 148 -13.16 6.63 -24.51
C TRP A 148 -12.35 5.66 -25.34
N ASN A 149 -12.95 4.77 -26.13
CA ASN A 149 -12.21 3.75 -26.84
C ASN A 149 -12.79 3.47 -28.22
N CYS A 150 -11.94 2.94 -29.09
CA CYS A 150 -12.29 2.51 -30.44
C CYS A 150 -12.67 1.03 -30.41
N TRP A 151 -13.90 0.71 -30.76
CA TRP A 151 -14.38 -0.66 -30.85
C TRP A 151 -14.38 -1.09 -32.32
N PRO A 152 -13.71 -2.20 -32.69
CA PRO A 152 -13.73 -2.73 -34.06
C PRO A 152 -15.09 -3.38 -34.37
N ASP A 153 -15.25 -3.86 -35.61
CA ASP A 153 -16.36 -4.74 -35.92
C ASP A 153 -16.22 -6.04 -35.12
N THR A 154 -17.33 -6.53 -34.57
CA THR A 154 -17.33 -7.67 -33.65
C THR A 154 -18.41 -8.67 -34.02
N ALA A 155 -18.08 -9.96 -33.94
CA ALA A 155 -19.02 -11.04 -34.25
C ALA A 155 -20.17 -11.12 -33.23
N PRO A 156 -21.39 -11.50 -33.65
CA PRO A 156 -22.52 -11.70 -32.74
C PRO A 156 -22.22 -12.73 -31.65
N GLY A 157 -22.80 -12.54 -30.46
CA GLY A 157 -22.64 -13.45 -29.32
C GLY A 157 -21.25 -13.42 -28.68
N THR A 158 -20.43 -12.41 -28.98
CA THR A 158 -19.06 -12.28 -28.44
C THR A 158 -18.88 -11.04 -27.56
N ILE A 159 -17.97 -11.15 -26.59
CA ILE A 159 -17.54 -10.02 -25.75
C ILE A 159 -16.20 -9.53 -26.29
N GLN A 160 -16.20 -8.32 -26.85
CA GLN A 160 -14.99 -7.66 -27.29
C GLN A 160 -14.24 -7.09 -26.09
N GLN A 161 -12.92 -7.27 -26.05
CA GLN A 161 -12.05 -6.64 -25.07
C GLN A 161 -11.13 -5.62 -25.74
N SER A 162 -10.85 -4.52 -25.04
CA SER A 162 -9.90 -3.51 -25.50
C SER A 162 -9.15 -2.91 -24.30
N PRO A 163 -7.84 -2.63 -24.41
CA PRO A 163 -7.07 -2.09 -23.29
C PRO A 163 -7.63 -0.73 -22.84
N CYS A 164 -7.68 -0.53 -21.53
CA CYS A 164 -8.11 0.74 -20.94
C CYS A 164 -7.15 1.86 -21.42
N PRO A 165 -7.68 2.95 -22.01
CA PRO A 165 -6.85 4.01 -22.55
C PRO A 165 -6.15 4.79 -21.42
N ALA A 166 -4.93 5.29 -21.69
CA ALA A 166 -4.15 5.99 -20.67
C ALA A 166 -4.83 7.26 -20.12
N TYR A 167 -5.68 7.91 -20.93
CA TYR A 167 -6.42 9.12 -20.55
C TYR A 167 -7.64 8.90 -19.66
N ILE A 168 -8.02 7.65 -19.36
CA ILE A 168 -9.08 7.34 -18.39
C ILE A 168 -8.61 7.51 -16.93
N TYR A 169 -7.30 7.55 -16.70
CA TYR A 169 -6.69 7.66 -15.38
C TYR A 169 -6.51 9.13 -14.99
N PHE A 170 -7.62 9.84 -14.79
CA PHE A 170 -7.59 11.27 -14.49
C PHE A 170 -7.25 11.58 -13.02
N ASN A 171 -7.60 10.69 -12.09
CA ASN A 171 -7.43 10.88 -10.64
C ASN A 171 -6.30 10.04 -10.04
N SER A 172 -5.59 9.28 -10.87
CA SER A 172 -4.51 8.38 -10.44
C SER A 172 -3.48 8.23 -11.54
N ASP A 173 -2.29 7.76 -11.19
CA ASP A 173 -1.35 7.33 -12.23
C ASP A 173 -1.84 6.06 -12.93
N LYS A 174 -1.36 5.84 -14.15
CA LYS A 174 -1.64 4.64 -14.94
C LYS A 174 -1.21 3.39 -14.15
N PRO A 175 -2.02 2.31 -14.12
CA PRO A 175 -1.66 1.12 -13.37
C PRO A 175 -0.40 0.48 -13.96
N GLN A 176 0.32 -0.27 -13.12
CA GLN A 176 1.52 -0.99 -13.54
C GLN A 176 1.22 -2.15 -14.51
N CYS A 177 -0.03 -2.60 -14.54
CA CYS A 177 -0.52 -3.65 -15.43
C CYS A 177 -1.57 -3.08 -16.41
N THR A 178 -1.68 -3.69 -17.59
CA THR A 178 -2.74 -3.35 -18.55
C THR A 178 -4.06 -3.91 -18.07
N ARG A 179 -5.09 -3.05 -18.01
CA ARG A 179 -6.47 -3.44 -17.74
C ARG A 179 -7.28 -3.40 -19.03
N TYR A 180 -8.42 -4.09 -19.05
CA TYR A 180 -9.26 -4.22 -20.24
C TYR A 180 -10.69 -3.78 -19.94
N ALA A 181 -11.21 -2.90 -20.79
CA ALA A 181 -12.64 -2.63 -20.88
C ALA A 181 -13.30 -3.68 -21.79
N THR A 182 -14.59 -3.91 -21.59
CA THR A 182 -15.35 -4.89 -22.38
C THR A 182 -16.59 -4.27 -23.02
N LYS A 183 -17.00 -4.82 -24.17
CA LYS A 183 -18.23 -4.45 -24.86
C LYS A 183 -18.88 -5.70 -25.43
N GLU A 184 -20.15 -5.90 -25.12
CA GLU A 184 -20.88 -7.11 -25.51
C GLU A 184 -21.64 -6.88 -26.82
N CYS A 185 -21.43 -7.79 -27.78
CA CYS A 185 -22.19 -7.86 -29.02
C CYS A 185 -23.26 -8.95 -28.90
N TRP A 186 -24.53 -8.58 -29.02
CA TRP A 186 -25.64 -9.53 -28.98
C TRP A 186 -25.73 -10.39 -30.24
N ASP A 187 -26.45 -11.52 -30.14
CA ASP A 187 -26.67 -12.47 -31.24
C ASP A 187 -27.36 -11.83 -32.45
N ASN A 188 -28.10 -10.75 -32.24
CA ASN A 188 -28.76 -9.98 -33.31
C ASN A 188 -27.83 -8.98 -34.02
N ALA A 189 -26.50 -9.08 -33.82
CA ALA A 189 -25.49 -8.17 -34.37
C ALA A 189 -25.64 -6.71 -33.95
N THR A 190 -26.19 -6.46 -32.76
CA THR A 190 -26.25 -5.11 -32.16
C THR A 190 -25.48 -5.05 -30.85
N TRP A 191 -24.88 -3.89 -30.57
CA TRP A 191 -24.20 -3.68 -29.29
C TRP A 191 -25.21 -3.72 -28.14
N PHE A 192 -24.79 -4.30 -27.00
CA PHE A 192 -25.58 -4.29 -25.77
C PHE A 192 -26.02 -2.86 -25.40
N ILE A 193 -27.31 -2.70 -25.17
CA ILE A 193 -27.95 -1.43 -24.84
C ILE A 193 -28.31 -1.44 -23.35
N ASN A 194 -27.89 -0.41 -22.61
CA ASN A 194 -28.25 -0.29 -21.20
C ASN A 194 -29.72 0.10 -20.99
N PHE A 195 -30.17 0.10 -19.73
CA PHE A 195 -31.52 0.55 -19.33
C PHE A 195 -31.87 1.99 -19.74
N LYS A 196 -30.89 2.80 -20.14
CA LYS A 196 -31.07 4.18 -20.63
C LYS A 196 -31.19 4.26 -22.16
N GLY A 197 -31.20 3.14 -22.87
CA GLY A 197 -31.32 3.10 -24.32
C GLY A 197 -30.03 3.46 -25.08
N ASN A 198 -28.86 3.47 -24.42
CA ASN A 198 -27.58 3.76 -25.06
C ASN A 198 -26.71 2.51 -25.16
N GLU A 199 -25.92 2.41 -26.23
CA GLU A 199 -24.84 1.43 -26.32
C GLU A 199 -23.94 1.54 -25.09
N TYR A 200 -23.65 0.40 -24.47
CA TYR A 200 -22.90 0.35 -23.23
C TYR A 200 -21.56 -0.34 -23.42
N SER A 201 -20.55 0.14 -22.71
CA SER A 201 -19.21 -0.41 -22.62
C SER A 201 -18.85 -0.46 -21.14
N ASP A 202 -18.34 -1.58 -20.67
CA ASP A 202 -17.96 -1.77 -19.28
C ASP A 202 -16.49 -1.39 -19.04
N TYR A 203 -16.31 -0.34 -18.23
CA TYR A 203 -15.00 0.16 -17.79
C TYR A 203 -14.77 -0.05 -16.28
N SER A 204 -15.63 -0.83 -15.59
CA SER A 204 -15.55 -1.06 -14.15
C SER A 204 -14.17 -1.58 -13.71
N THR A 205 -13.59 -2.48 -14.49
CA THR A 205 -12.25 -3.05 -14.28
C THR A 205 -11.13 -2.03 -14.45
N CYS A 206 -11.33 -0.93 -15.19
CA CYS A 206 -10.27 0.05 -15.44
C CYS A 206 -9.90 0.82 -14.16
N GLY A 207 -10.83 0.99 -13.21
CA GLY A 207 -10.61 1.79 -12.00
C GLY A 207 -9.70 1.14 -10.95
N GLN A 208 -8.72 1.87 -10.40
CA GLN A 208 -7.82 1.38 -9.34
C GLN A 208 -8.34 1.62 -7.91
N GLY A 209 -9.45 2.35 -7.75
CA GLY A 209 -9.90 2.83 -6.45
C GLY A 209 -10.25 1.70 -5.47
N GLU A 210 -10.84 0.61 -5.94
CA GLU A 210 -11.19 -0.54 -5.10
C GLU A 210 -9.96 -1.29 -4.59
N ASP A 211 -8.98 -1.52 -5.47
CA ASP A 211 -7.73 -2.19 -5.10
C ASP A 211 -6.94 -1.39 -4.07
N ILE A 212 -6.85 -0.07 -4.24
CA ILE A 212 -6.18 0.82 -3.26
C ILE A 212 -6.92 0.78 -1.92
N LYS A 213 -8.27 0.84 -1.93
CA LYS A 213 -9.09 0.72 -0.72
C LYS A 213 -8.88 -0.63 -0.02
N LEU A 214 -8.78 -1.72 -0.77
CA LEU A 214 -8.52 -3.05 -0.24
C LEU A 214 -7.14 -3.13 0.43
N LEU A 215 -6.09 -2.67 -0.27
CA LEU A 215 -4.72 -2.64 0.28
C LEU A 215 -4.65 -1.82 1.57
N MET A 216 -5.25 -0.63 1.57
CA MET A 216 -5.26 0.25 2.75
C MET A 216 -6.04 -0.35 3.93
N LYS A 217 -7.21 -0.95 3.69
CA LYS A 217 -7.98 -1.64 4.74
C LYS A 217 -7.17 -2.77 5.37
N THR A 218 -6.50 -3.59 4.55
CA THR A 218 -5.63 -4.66 5.05
C THR A 218 -4.46 -4.10 5.86
N HIS A 219 -3.87 -2.99 5.43
CA HIS A 219 -2.80 -2.31 6.14
C HIS A 219 -3.23 -1.82 7.53
N LEU A 220 -4.39 -1.17 7.62
CA LEU A 220 -4.96 -0.69 8.87
C LEU A 220 -5.24 -1.85 9.85
N ILE A 221 -5.82 -2.94 9.36
CA ILE A 221 -6.11 -4.12 10.19
C ILE A 221 -4.82 -4.72 10.75
N THR A 222 -3.80 -4.86 9.90
CA THR A 222 -2.53 -5.50 10.31
C THR A 222 -1.73 -4.64 11.28
N PHE A 223 -1.67 -3.31 11.10
CA PHE A 223 -1.12 -2.41 12.11
C PHE A 223 -1.91 -2.42 13.42
N GLY A 224 -3.25 -2.46 13.35
CA GLY A 224 -4.11 -2.59 14.53
C GLY A 224 -3.75 -3.83 15.37
N ILE A 225 -3.57 -4.98 14.73
CA ILE A 225 -3.12 -6.22 15.38
C ILE A 225 -1.74 -6.02 16.02
N SER A 226 -0.77 -5.44 15.29
CA SER A 226 0.57 -5.17 15.81
C SER A 226 0.56 -4.25 17.04
N ILE A 227 -0.25 -3.19 17.04
CA ILE A 227 -0.36 -2.24 18.16
C ILE A 227 -0.87 -2.97 19.41
N VAL A 228 -1.93 -3.77 19.27
CA VAL A 228 -2.51 -4.56 20.38
C VAL A 228 -1.49 -5.53 20.96
N LEU A 229 -0.59 -6.09 20.15
CA LEU A 229 0.48 -6.98 20.61
C LEU A 229 1.67 -6.23 21.24
N LEU A 230 2.01 -5.05 20.72
CA LEU A 230 3.17 -4.27 21.16
C LEU A 230 2.95 -3.59 22.53
N ILE A 231 1.75 -3.09 22.80
CA ILE A 231 1.45 -2.36 24.05
C ILE A 231 1.73 -3.23 25.29
N PRO A 232 1.15 -4.44 25.44
CA PRO A 232 1.42 -5.27 26.61
C PRO A 232 2.88 -5.74 26.66
N ALA A 233 3.52 -5.98 25.51
CA ALA A 233 4.92 -6.37 25.46
C ALA A 233 5.85 -5.27 26.04
N LEU A 234 5.60 -4.00 25.69
CA LEU A 234 6.32 -2.87 26.28
C LEU A 234 6.05 -2.76 27.78
N ILE A 235 4.80 -2.91 28.22
CA ILE A 235 4.44 -2.90 29.65
C ILE A 235 5.24 -3.95 30.42
N ILE A 236 5.32 -5.19 29.90
CA ILE A 236 6.11 -6.26 30.50
C ILE A 236 7.59 -5.86 30.62
N PHE A 237 8.18 -5.35 29.54
CA PHE A 237 9.59 -4.92 29.52
C PHE A 237 9.90 -3.76 30.46
N PHE A 238 8.96 -2.84 30.69
CA PHE A 238 9.13 -1.76 31.66
C PHE A 238 8.89 -2.20 33.11
N TYR A 239 7.95 -3.13 33.33
CA TYR A 239 7.57 -3.60 34.66
C TYR A 239 8.68 -4.43 35.34
N TYR A 240 9.28 -5.40 34.63
CA TYR A 240 10.26 -6.29 35.24
C TYR A 240 11.66 -5.65 35.29
N ARG A 241 12.13 -5.33 36.51
CA ARG A 241 13.48 -4.79 36.75
C ARG A 241 14.60 -5.70 36.25
N GLN A 242 14.40 -7.02 36.28
CA GLN A 242 15.37 -8.02 35.82
C GLN A 242 15.63 -7.93 34.29
N LEU A 243 14.70 -7.33 33.54
CA LEU A 243 14.83 -7.08 32.11
C LEU A 243 15.45 -5.71 31.79
N LYS A 244 16.08 -5.02 32.76
CA LYS A 244 16.81 -3.75 32.55
C LYS A 244 18.28 -4.00 32.18
N VAL A 245 18.48 -4.78 31.12
CA VAL A 245 19.82 -5.09 30.55
C VAL A 245 20.01 -4.33 29.24
N HIS A 246 21.25 -4.06 28.84
CA HIS A 246 21.61 -3.34 27.61
C HIS A 246 20.92 -3.90 26.35
N ARG A 247 20.88 -5.24 26.18
CA ARG A 247 20.17 -5.88 25.06
C ARG A 247 18.68 -5.51 25.03
N VAL A 248 18.02 -5.57 26.18
CA VAL A 248 16.58 -5.28 26.28
C VAL A 248 16.32 -3.77 26.11
N PHE A 249 17.28 -2.91 26.44
CA PHE A 249 17.18 -1.48 26.13
C PHE A 249 17.06 -1.24 24.61
N MET A 250 17.86 -1.93 23.79
CA MET A 250 17.77 -1.85 22.33
C MET A 250 16.39 -2.30 21.83
N HIS A 251 15.92 -3.47 22.29
CA HIS A 251 14.60 -3.98 21.93
C HIS A 251 13.46 -3.05 22.36
N LYS A 252 13.54 -2.41 23.53
CA LYS A 252 12.54 -1.43 24.00
C LYS A 252 12.41 -0.27 23.01
N ASN A 253 13.53 0.31 22.59
CA ASN A 253 13.50 1.43 21.65
C ASN A 253 13.00 1.00 20.26
N LEU A 254 13.40 -0.19 19.78
CA LEU A 254 12.83 -0.74 18.55
C LEU A 254 11.31 -0.91 18.65
N PHE A 255 10.82 -1.49 19.74
CA PHE A 255 9.37 -1.68 19.98
C PHE A 255 8.62 -0.35 20.08
N ILE A 256 9.21 0.66 20.72
CA ILE A 256 8.66 2.01 20.79
C ILE A 256 8.58 2.62 19.39
N SER A 257 9.63 2.51 18.57
CA SER A 257 9.63 3.03 17.20
C SER A 257 8.59 2.34 16.31
N LEU A 258 8.43 1.01 16.43
CA LEU A 258 7.41 0.22 15.73
C LEU A 258 5.99 0.61 16.18
N LEU A 259 5.78 0.80 17.49
CA LEU A 259 4.49 1.24 18.04
C LEU A 259 4.13 2.64 17.53
N LEU A 260 5.06 3.60 17.62
CA LEU A 260 4.83 4.97 17.16
C LEU A 260 4.54 4.99 15.66
N THR A 261 5.33 4.26 14.85
CA THR A 261 5.06 4.13 13.41
C THR A 261 3.67 3.55 13.16
N GLY A 262 3.31 2.46 13.85
CA GLY A 262 1.98 1.86 13.71
C GLY A 262 0.86 2.85 14.04
N VAL A 263 0.98 3.59 15.15
CA VAL A 263 -0.02 4.58 15.57
C VAL A 263 -0.12 5.73 14.55
N PHE A 264 0.99 6.34 14.17
CA PHE A 264 0.99 7.48 13.24
C PHE A 264 0.51 7.09 11.85
N VAL A 265 0.93 5.94 11.32
CA VAL A 265 0.44 5.43 10.03
C VAL A 265 -1.05 5.10 10.10
N THR A 266 -1.50 4.42 11.16
CA THR A 266 -2.91 4.06 11.33
C THR A 266 -3.81 5.30 11.42
N VAL A 267 -3.40 6.30 12.20
CA VAL A 267 -4.15 7.57 12.29
C VAL A 267 -4.12 8.29 10.95
N PHE A 268 -2.98 8.32 10.25
CA PHE A 268 -2.87 9.01 8.97
C PHE A 268 -3.75 8.38 7.89
N GLU A 269 -3.60 7.07 7.65
CA GLU A 269 -4.39 6.35 6.65
C GLU A 269 -5.87 6.26 7.05
N GLY A 270 -6.14 6.03 8.34
CA GLY A 270 -7.48 5.80 8.86
C GLY A 270 -8.33 7.07 8.95
N TYR A 271 -7.72 8.22 9.26
CA TYR A 271 -8.43 9.48 9.41
C TYR A 271 -8.30 10.39 8.17
N PHE A 272 -7.07 10.62 7.67
CA PHE A 272 -6.86 11.59 6.59
C PHE A 272 -7.10 11.00 5.20
N ILE A 273 -6.62 9.78 4.92
CA ILE A 273 -6.73 9.19 3.58
C ILE A 273 -8.13 8.60 3.33
N LEU A 274 -8.72 7.89 4.31
CA LEU A 274 -10.09 7.38 4.18
C LEU A 274 -11.12 8.51 3.98
N ASP A 275 -10.90 9.68 4.58
CA ASP A 275 -11.75 10.87 4.37
C ASP A 275 -11.78 11.30 2.90
N SER A 276 -10.62 11.32 2.22
CA SER A 276 -10.51 11.66 0.80
C SER A 276 -11.28 10.72 -0.14
N PHE A 277 -11.54 9.48 0.27
CA PHE A 277 -12.36 8.56 -0.52
C PHE A 277 -13.87 8.74 -0.34
N ASN A 278 -14.30 9.39 0.74
CA ASN A 278 -15.71 9.54 1.11
C ASN A 278 -16.22 10.96 0.88
N ASN A 279 -15.34 11.98 1.00
CA ASN A 279 -15.71 13.39 0.97
C ASN A 279 -15.00 14.14 -0.15
N TYR A 280 -15.74 15.05 -0.81
CA TYR A 280 -15.21 15.89 -1.89
C TYR A 280 -14.28 17.00 -1.38
N ASN A 281 -14.55 17.59 -0.22
CA ASN A 281 -13.71 18.60 0.43
C ASN A 281 -12.97 17.96 1.61
N SER A 282 -12.07 17.03 1.32
CA SER A 282 -11.34 16.33 2.38
C SER A 282 -10.24 17.21 3.00
N VAL A 283 -9.83 16.88 4.22
CA VAL A 283 -8.69 17.55 4.92
C VAL A 283 -7.42 17.53 4.07
N LEU A 284 -7.30 16.53 3.19
CA LEU A 284 -6.21 16.38 2.24
C LEU A 284 -6.22 17.47 1.16
N GLU A 285 -7.39 17.77 0.61
CA GLU A 285 -7.57 18.80 -0.43
C GLU A 285 -7.41 20.22 0.12
N GLU A 286 -7.74 20.45 1.40
CA GLU A 286 -7.53 21.73 2.07
C GLU A 286 -6.04 22.08 2.23
N ASN A 287 -5.14 21.09 2.13
CA ASN A 287 -3.68 21.26 2.17
C ASN A 287 -3.17 22.06 3.40
N GLY A 288 -3.85 21.92 4.53
CA GLY A 288 -3.54 22.66 5.76
C GLY A 288 -2.20 22.27 6.40
N PRO A 289 -1.58 23.18 7.18
CA PRO A 289 -0.27 22.94 7.82
C PRO A 289 -0.30 21.78 8.85
N GLY A 290 -1.44 21.56 9.50
CA GLY A 290 -1.60 20.48 10.47
C GLY A 290 -1.45 19.09 9.84
N CYS A 291 -2.07 18.87 8.67
CA CYS A 291 -1.93 17.62 7.95
C CYS A 291 -0.47 17.42 7.51
N LYS A 292 0.17 18.46 6.93
CA LYS A 292 1.57 18.39 6.45
C LYS A 292 2.52 18.02 7.58
N LEU A 293 2.35 18.65 8.74
CA LEU A 293 3.14 18.34 9.94
C LEU A 293 2.92 16.89 10.37
N PHE A 294 1.67 16.44 10.43
CA PHE A 294 1.34 15.07 10.82
C PHE A 294 1.96 14.04 9.86
N TYR A 295 1.82 14.24 8.55
CA TYR A 295 2.42 13.37 7.54
C TYR A 295 3.95 13.33 7.64
N THR A 296 4.57 14.48 7.90
CA THR A 296 6.02 14.60 8.13
C THR A 296 6.45 13.81 9.38
N ILE A 297 5.68 13.87 10.46
CA ILE A 297 5.93 13.07 11.67
C ILE A 297 5.81 11.57 11.34
N THR A 298 4.80 11.16 10.56
CA THR A 298 4.67 9.76 10.12
C THR A 298 5.91 9.28 9.35
N LYS A 299 6.45 10.09 8.44
CA LYS A 299 7.71 9.79 7.71
C LYS A 299 8.90 9.69 8.65
N TYR A 300 9.01 10.58 9.64
CA TYR A 300 10.06 10.53 10.66
C TYR A 300 10.00 9.26 11.51
N MET A 301 8.81 8.90 12.02
CA MET A 301 8.64 7.70 12.85
C MET A 301 9.01 6.44 12.05
N ARG A 302 8.60 6.38 10.78
CA ARG A 302 8.95 5.30 9.85
C ARG A 302 10.47 5.20 9.68
N LEU A 303 11.15 6.31 9.38
CA LEU A 303 12.60 6.32 9.18
C LEU A 303 13.37 5.97 10.47
N SER A 304 12.92 6.49 11.63
CA SER A 304 13.46 6.13 12.94
C SER A 304 13.38 4.62 13.19
N THR A 305 12.29 3.98 12.79
CA THR A 305 12.12 2.53 12.92
C THR A 305 13.17 1.76 12.10
N TYR A 306 13.46 2.18 10.86
CA TYR A 306 14.56 1.61 10.07
C TYR A 306 15.93 1.83 10.73
N MET A 307 16.18 3.02 11.32
CA MET A 307 17.43 3.28 12.04
C MET A 307 17.55 2.46 13.33
N TRP A 308 16.45 2.20 14.04
CA TRP A 308 16.45 1.29 15.19
C TRP A 308 16.67 -0.17 14.80
N MET A 309 16.12 -0.63 13.67
CA MET A 309 16.46 -1.95 13.12
C MET A 309 17.95 -2.03 12.78
N PHE A 310 18.52 -0.97 12.21
CA PHE A 310 19.96 -0.87 11.96
C PHE A 310 20.79 -0.93 13.24
N CYS A 311 20.43 -0.12 14.25
CA CYS A 311 21.08 -0.13 15.55
C CYS A 311 21.06 -1.52 16.21
N GLU A 312 19.93 -2.23 16.12
CA GLU A 312 19.82 -3.59 16.64
C GLU A 312 20.67 -4.59 15.85
N GLY A 313 20.68 -4.52 14.52
CA GLY A 313 21.53 -5.36 13.67
C GLY A 313 23.01 -5.14 13.90
N PHE A 314 23.44 -3.88 13.98
CA PHE A 314 24.82 -3.55 14.31
C PHE A 314 25.21 -4.03 15.71
N TYR A 315 24.32 -3.86 16.70
CA TYR A 315 24.56 -4.35 18.07
C TYR A 315 24.73 -5.88 18.12
N LEU A 316 23.85 -6.63 17.44
CA LEU A 316 23.94 -8.09 17.39
C LEU A 316 25.20 -8.55 16.65
N HIS A 317 25.54 -7.92 15.52
CA HIS A 317 26.75 -8.21 14.75
C HIS A 317 28.00 -8.03 15.61
N LYS A 318 28.13 -6.88 16.30
CA LYS A 318 29.26 -6.60 17.19
C LYS A 318 29.38 -7.64 18.31
N LEU A 319 28.27 -8.01 18.95
CA LEU A 319 28.25 -8.99 20.04
C LEU A 319 28.79 -10.37 19.60
N ILE A 320 28.44 -10.82 18.40
CA ILE A 320 28.80 -12.14 17.89
C ILE A 320 30.21 -12.15 17.28
N ALA A 321 30.56 -11.12 16.51
CA ALA A 321 31.83 -11.06 15.77
C ALA A 321 33.00 -10.57 16.63
N ALA A 322 32.76 -9.71 17.61
CA ALA A 322 33.80 -9.08 18.43
C ALA A 322 33.40 -9.09 19.92
N ALA A 323 33.28 -10.29 20.49
CA ALA A 323 32.79 -10.52 21.85
C ALA A 323 33.57 -9.77 22.97
N PHE A 324 34.82 -9.35 22.69
CA PHE A 324 35.67 -8.58 23.62
C PHE A 324 35.64 -7.06 23.40
N ALA A 325 34.86 -6.57 22.43
CA ALA A 325 34.80 -5.13 22.16
C ALA A 325 33.96 -4.41 23.21
N GLU A 326 34.56 -3.41 23.87
CA GLU A 326 33.95 -2.59 24.92
C GLU A 326 32.60 -2.00 24.46
N GLN A 327 31.59 -2.10 25.33
CA GLN A 327 30.25 -1.55 25.07
C GLN A 327 30.27 -0.03 25.25
N LYS A 328 30.71 0.71 24.22
CA LYS A 328 30.54 2.18 24.15
C LYS A 328 29.07 2.55 24.38
N GLY A 329 28.88 3.71 25.01
CA GLY A 329 27.63 4.10 25.69
C GLY A 329 26.35 4.08 24.84
N VAL A 330 25.27 3.60 25.48
CA VAL A 330 23.87 3.57 25.00
C VAL A 330 23.43 4.87 24.31
N LEU A 331 23.97 6.01 24.75
CA LEU A 331 23.64 7.34 24.22
C LEU A 331 23.93 7.47 22.72
N ILE A 332 24.99 6.84 22.20
CA ILE A 332 25.34 6.90 20.77
C ILE A 332 24.25 6.21 19.94
N PHE A 333 23.75 5.06 20.39
CA PHE A 333 22.67 4.36 19.71
C PHE A 333 21.38 5.16 19.72
N CYS A 334 21.06 5.86 20.81
CA CYS A 334 19.91 6.76 20.86
C CYS A 334 20.07 7.94 19.89
N ALA A 335 21.28 8.53 19.78
CA ALA A 335 21.56 9.61 18.85
C ALA A 335 21.42 9.14 17.39
N ILE A 336 21.85 7.92 17.07
CA ILE A 336 21.68 7.33 15.74
C ILE A 336 20.20 7.03 15.46
N GLY A 337 19.52 6.32 16.37
CA GLY A 337 18.15 5.88 16.18
C GLY A 337 17.15 7.03 16.05
N TRP A 338 17.23 8.04 16.92
CA TRP A 338 16.28 9.16 16.95
C TRP A 338 16.77 10.44 16.28
N GLY A 339 18.09 10.69 16.27
CA GLY A 339 18.67 11.93 15.75
C GLY A 339 18.92 11.90 14.25
N VAL A 340 19.57 10.86 13.72
CA VAL A 340 19.91 10.77 12.28
C VAL A 340 18.68 10.90 11.36
N PRO A 341 17.50 10.31 11.66
CA PRO A 341 16.30 10.49 10.83
C PRO A 341 15.86 11.95 10.64
N PHE A 342 16.20 12.85 11.56
CA PHE A 342 15.77 14.26 11.51
C PHE A 342 16.34 15.00 10.29
N ILE A 343 17.59 14.70 9.91
CA ILE A 343 18.30 15.37 8.82
C ILE A 343 17.61 15.15 7.46
N PRO A 344 17.41 13.90 6.96
CA PRO A 344 16.76 13.68 5.68
C PRO A 344 15.28 14.09 5.70
N VAL A 345 14.57 13.98 6.84
CA VAL A 345 13.17 14.39 6.93
C VAL A 345 13.01 15.89 6.79
N THR A 346 13.85 16.68 7.44
CA THR A 346 13.80 18.14 7.33
C THR A 346 14.17 18.61 5.92
N ILE A 347 15.21 18.03 5.30
CA ILE A 347 15.57 18.32 3.90
C ILE A 347 14.41 18.00 2.95
N TRP A 348 13.78 16.82 3.12
CA TRP A 348 12.62 16.42 2.33
C TRP A 348 11.44 17.38 2.52
N ALA A 349 11.11 17.74 3.76
CA ALA A 349 9.99 18.64 4.07
C ALA A 349 10.19 20.04 3.46
N ILE A 350 11.40 20.60 3.56
CA ILE A 350 11.75 21.88 2.93
C ILE A 350 11.62 21.78 1.41
N THR A 351 12.16 20.71 0.81
CA THR A 351 12.09 20.51 -0.65
C THR A 351 10.63 20.39 -1.12
N ARG A 352 9.78 19.69 -0.38
CA ARG A 352 8.35 19.54 -0.69
C ARG A 352 7.61 20.86 -0.58
N GLN A 353 7.85 21.63 0.48
CA GLN A 353 7.24 22.95 0.67
C GLN A 353 7.58 23.93 -0.45
N LEU A 354 8.79 23.86 -1.00
CA LEU A 354 9.24 24.78 -2.05
C LEU A 354 8.82 24.36 -3.46
N MET A 355 8.79 23.05 -3.74
CA MET A 355 8.70 22.55 -5.12
C MET A 355 7.36 21.88 -5.47
N ALA A 356 6.59 21.42 -4.48
CA ALA A 356 5.36 20.64 -4.71
C ALA A 356 4.43 20.70 -3.49
N ASP A 357 3.84 21.87 -3.24
CA ASP A 357 2.96 22.10 -2.09
C ASP A 357 1.48 21.80 -2.38
N GLU A 358 1.14 20.52 -2.42
CA GLU A 358 -0.21 20.04 -2.75
C GLU A 358 -0.57 18.77 -1.99
N LEU A 359 -1.87 18.57 -1.74
CA LEU A 359 -2.46 17.36 -1.15
C LEU A 359 -1.71 16.83 0.08
N CYS A 360 -1.39 17.70 1.04
CA CYS A 360 -0.68 17.36 2.29
C CYS A 360 0.62 16.56 2.05
N TRP A 361 1.23 16.71 0.87
CA TRP A 361 2.40 15.97 0.42
C TRP A 361 2.24 14.45 0.32
N THR A 362 1.00 13.94 0.27
CA THR A 362 0.70 12.50 0.19
C THR A 362 0.99 11.87 -1.16
N VAL A 363 0.86 12.64 -2.24
CA VAL A 363 1.13 12.15 -3.60
C VAL A 363 2.64 11.91 -3.73
N PRO A 364 3.07 10.68 -4.06
CA PRO A 364 4.49 10.37 -4.21
C PRO A 364 5.09 11.24 -5.32
N GLY A 365 6.11 12.02 -4.96
CA GLY A 365 6.82 12.90 -5.88
C GLY A 365 8.22 12.38 -6.22
N TYR A 366 8.87 13.06 -7.17
CA TYR A 366 10.28 12.79 -7.48
C TYR A 366 11.16 12.85 -6.23
N TYR A 367 10.91 13.81 -5.33
CA TYR A 367 11.73 14.08 -4.15
C TYR A 367 11.64 13.04 -3.02
N GLU A 368 10.79 12.02 -3.13
CA GLU A 368 10.68 10.97 -2.11
C GLU A 368 11.97 10.15 -1.94
N TRP A 369 12.87 10.16 -2.94
CA TRP A 369 14.16 9.47 -2.86
C TRP A 369 15.01 9.93 -1.66
N ILE A 370 14.85 11.18 -1.21
CA ILE A 370 15.57 11.73 -0.04
C ILE A 370 15.29 10.91 1.22
N ILE A 371 14.06 10.38 1.34
CA ILE A 371 13.65 9.53 2.45
C ILE A 371 13.96 8.06 2.17
N TYR A 372 13.71 7.58 0.95
CA TYR A 372 13.87 6.17 0.62
C TYR A 372 15.32 5.70 0.56
N VAL A 373 16.26 6.56 0.15
CA VAL A 373 17.69 6.20 0.05
C VAL A 373 18.28 5.83 1.43
N PRO A 374 18.14 6.64 2.49
CA PRO A 374 18.58 6.26 3.83
C PRO A 374 17.92 4.98 4.37
N MET A 375 16.63 4.77 4.08
CA MET A 375 15.92 3.54 4.48
C MET A 375 16.54 2.31 3.80
N LEU A 376 16.71 2.38 2.48
CA LEU A 376 17.27 1.29 1.70
C LEU A 376 18.72 1.00 2.10
N ALA A 377 19.53 2.04 2.34
CA ALA A 377 20.90 1.87 2.81
C ALA A 377 20.96 1.12 4.15
N ALA A 378 20.12 1.49 5.12
CA ALA A 378 20.03 0.81 6.41
C ALA A 378 19.65 -0.67 6.26
N LEU A 379 18.68 -0.98 5.37
CA LEU A 379 18.27 -2.36 5.07
C LEU A 379 19.38 -3.18 4.41
N VAL A 380 20.09 -2.61 3.43
CA VAL A 380 21.20 -3.30 2.74
C VAL A 380 22.33 -3.61 3.73
N VAL A 381 22.67 -2.68 4.61
CA VAL A 381 23.70 -2.93 5.62
C VAL A 381 23.25 -4.00 6.63
N ASN A 382 21.99 -3.98 7.05
CA ASN A 382 21.41 -5.03 7.88
C ASN A 382 21.42 -6.41 7.20
N PHE A 383 21.18 -6.47 5.90
CA PHE A 383 21.32 -7.70 5.13
C PHE A 383 22.75 -8.22 5.15
N CYS A 384 23.74 -7.35 4.95
CA CYS A 384 25.15 -7.71 5.07
C CYS A 384 25.51 -8.22 6.47
N PHE A 385 25.01 -7.57 7.53
CA PHE A 385 25.18 -8.05 8.91
C PHE A 385 24.57 -9.42 9.11
N LEU A 386 23.34 -9.65 8.65
CA LEU A 386 22.70 -10.96 8.76
C LEU A 386 23.51 -12.03 8.02
N ALA A 387 23.90 -11.79 6.77
CA ALA A 387 24.67 -12.74 5.98
C ALA A 387 25.98 -13.13 6.69
N HIS A 388 26.68 -12.15 7.26
CA HIS A 388 27.90 -12.39 8.01
C HIS A 388 27.65 -13.13 9.33
N ILE A 389 26.61 -12.76 10.09
CA ILE A 389 26.21 -13.48 11.32
C ILE A 389 25.88 -14.94 11.00
N ILE A 390 25.13 -15.20 9.92
CA ILE A 390 24.79 -16.55 9.47
C ILE A 390 26.07 -17.33 9.14
N GLN A 391 27.02 -16.74 8.43
CA GLN A 391 28.30 -17.38 8.14
C GLN A 391 29.06 -17.74 9.42
N ILE A 392 29.14 -16.84 10.41
CA ILE A 392 29.79 -17.11 11.71
C ILE A 392 29.08 -18.24 12.44
N ILE A 393 27.74 -18.22 12.53
CA ILE A 393 26.94 -19.25 13.19
C ILE A 393 27.15 -20.61 12.52
N ILE A 394 27.08 -20.69 11.19
CA ILE A 394 27.31 -21.92 10.44
C ILE A 394 28.73 -22.44 10.67
N THR A 395 29.73 -21.55 10.64
CA THR A 395 31.14 -21.93 10.86
C THR A 395 31.34 -22.49 12.26
N LYS A 396 30.79 -21.85 13.30
CA LYS A 396 30.86 -22.36 14.68
C LYS A 396 30.08 -23.66 14.88
N LEU A 397 28.91 -23.80 14.27
CA LEU A 397 28.14 -25.05 14.32
C LEU A 397 28.92 -26.21 13.68
N ARG A 398 29.59 -25.96 12.54
CA ARG A 398 30.41 -26.98 11.85
C ARG A 398 31.69 -27.33 12.61
N SER A 399 32.33 -26.37 13.29
CA SER A 399 33.56 -26.61 14.04
C SER A 399 33.35 -27.40 15.34
N THR A 400 32.13 -27.36 15.90
CA THR A 400 31.88 -27.88 17.25
C THR A 400 31.31 -29.31 17.25
N ASN A 401 30.69 -29.83 16.18
CA ASN A 401 30.21 -31.23 16.11
C ASN A 401 29.92 -31.74 14.68
N THR A 402 30.06 -33.06 14.49
CA THR A 402 29.85 -33.83 13.26
C THR A 402 28.41 -33.73 12.69
N ASN A 403 28.27 -33.13 11.49
CA ASN A 403 27.20 -33.27 10.48
C ASN A 403 25.82 -33.84 10.92
N GLU A 404 25.13 -33.23 11.89
CA GLU A 404 23.76 -33.61 12.23
C GLU A 404 22.74 -32.70 11.48
N PRO A 405 22.01 -33.21 10.46
CA PRO A 405 21.06 -32.39 9.68
C PRO A 405 19.92 -31.80 10.53
N ALA A 406 19.65 -32.36 11.72
CA ALA A 406 18.69 -31.82 12.67
C ALA A 406 19.11 -30.45 13.25
N GLN A 407 20.42 -30.21 13.45
CA GLN A 407 20.91 -28.92 13.94
C GLN A 407 20.94 -27.85 12.86
N PHE A 408 21.20 -28.23 11.60
CA PHE A 408 21.05 -27.33 10.46
C PHE A 408 19.61 -26.80 10.34
N ARG A 409 18.60 -27.68 10.48
CA ARG A 409 17.19 -27.25 10.52
C ARG A 409 16.88 -26.30 11.69
N ARG A 410 17.48 -26.51 12.86
CA ARG A 410 17.34 -25.59 14.02
C ARG A 410 17.97 -24.23 13.73
N ALA A 411 19.14 -24.19 13.09
CA ALA A 411 19.80 -22.96 12.68
C ALA A 411 18.99 -22.19 11.62
N VAL A 412 18.48 -22.87 10.60
CA VAL A 412 17.61 -22.28 9.58
C VAL A 412 16.32 -21.70 10.20
N ARG A 413 15.69 -22.43 11.14
CA ARG A 413 14.52 -21.94 11.88
C ARG A 413 14.84 -20.68 12.70
N ALA A 414 16.01 -20.63 13.34
CA ALA A 414 16.47 -19.43 14.04
C ALA A 414 16.71 -18.27 13.08
N THR A 415 17.28 -18.51 11.90
CA THR A 415 17.50 -17.44 10.90
C THR A 415 16.21 -16.88 10.30
N MET A 416 15.15 -17.69 10.15
CA MET A 416 13.83 -17.18 9.73
C MET A 416 13.25 -16.17 10.73
N VAL A 417 13.55 -16.34 12.03
CA VAL A 417 13.14 -15.41 13.10
C VAL A 417 13.89 -14.06 13.01
N LEU A 418 15.08 -14.04 12.42
CA LEU A 418 15.90 -12.83 12.25
C LEU A 418 15.44 -11.98 11.04
N ILE A 419 14.72 -12.55 10.07
CA ILE A 419 14.28 -11.85 8.84
C ILE A 419 13.30 -10.69 9.14
N PRO A 420 12.22 -10.87 9.94
CA PRO A 420 11.33 -9.77 10.32
C PRO A 420 12.02 -8.69 11.15
N LEU A 421 12.99 -9.09 11.98
CA LEU A 421 13.74 -8.21 12.87
C LEU A 421 14.62 -7.22 12.10
N PHE A 422 15.31 -7.70 11.06
CA PHE A 422 16.16 -6.86 10.22
C PHE A 422 15.41 -6.13 9.11
N GLY A 423 14.08 -6.30 9.04
CA GLY A 423 13.27 -5.65 8.01
C GLY A 423 13.53 -6.16 6.60
N LEU A 424 14.11 -7.35 6.43
CA LEU A 424 14.52 -7.82 5.09
C LEU A 424 13.35 -8.09 4.15
N HIS A 425 12.15 -8.29 4.69
CA HIS A 425 10.93 -8.36 3.90
C HIS A 425 10.68 -7.04 3.12
N PHE A 426 11.21 -5.90 3.57
CA PHE A 426 11.17 -4.62 2.85
C PHE A 426 12.05 -4.58 1.58
N LEU A 427 13.02 -5.47 1.42
CA LEU A 427 13.72 -5.59 0.14
C LEU A 427 12.81 -6.16 -0.95
N PHE A 428 11.85 -7.01 -0.58
CA PHE A 428 10.80 -7.46 -1.51
C PHE A 428 9.85 -6.31 -1.85
N LEU A 429 9.59 -5.38 -0.92
CA LEU A 429 8.83 -4.14 -1.21
C LEU A 429 9.52 -3.26 -2.26
N ALA A 430 10.84 -3.16 -2.21
CA ALA A 430 11.61 -2.38 -3.19
C ALA A 430 11.59 -3.01 -4.60
N TYR A 431 11.36 -4.33 -4.68
CA TYR A 431 11.23 -5.06 -5.94
C TYR A 431 9.84 -4.83 -6.55
N ASN A 432 9.69 -3.70 -7.25
CA ASN A 432 8.51 -3.43 -8.05
C ASN A 432 8.45 -4.40 -9.24
N HIS A 433 7.51 -5.35 -9.23
CA HIS A 433 7.22 -6.18 -10.38
C HIS A 433 6.50 -5.37 -11.46
N LYS A 434 7.26 -4.73 -12.35
CA LYS A 434 6.73 -3.78 -13.34
C LYS A 434 5.98 -4.43 -14.52
N LYS A 435 5.88 -5.76 -14.60
CA LYS A 435 5.31 -6.49 -15.73
C LYS A 435 4.66 -7.80 -15.29
N GLY A 436 3.35 -7.84 -15.20
CA GLY A 436 2.61 -9.06 -14.87
C GLY A 436 1.09 -8.86 -14.89
N ASP A 437 0.35 -9.94 -14.64
CA ASP A 437 -1.09 -9.90 -14.45
C ASP A 437 -1.46 -9.01 -13.24
N CYS A 438 -2.51 -8.19 -13.40
CA CYS A 438 -3.01 -7.31 -12.35
C CYS A 438 -3.35 -8.07 -11.06
N HIS A 439 -3.91 -9.28 -11.17
CA HIS A 439 -4.24 -10.10 -9.99
C HIS A 439 -3.00 -10.52 -9.22
N VAL A 440 -1.92 -10.90 -9.92
CA VAL A 440 -0.65 -11.29 -9.29
C VAL A 440 -0.02 -10.10 -8.58
N ILE A 441 -0.02 -8.93 -9.22
CA ILE A 441 0.50 -7.69 -8.61
C ILE A 441 -0.32 -7.31 -7.37
N LEU A 442 -1.65 -7.42 -7.44
CA LEU A 442 -2.52 -7.12 -6.30
C LEU A 442 -2.27 -8.07 -5.12
N ILE A 443 -2.19 -9.38 -5.37
CA ILE A 443 -1.91 -10.39 -4.33
C ILE A 443 -0.52 -10.14 -3.73
N PHE A 444 0.47 -9.86 -4.55
CA PHE A 444 1.82 -9.53 -4.10
C PHE A 444 1.81 -8.31 -3.18
N ASN A 445 1.15 -7.22 -3.59
CA ASN A 445 0.99 -6.01 -2.77
C ASN A 445 0.24 -6.32 -1.46
N LEU A 446 -0.80 -7.15 -1.48
CA LEU A 446 -1.55 -7.54 -0.28
C LEU A 446 -0.66 -8.24 0.74
N ILE A 447 0.17 -9.20 0.29
CA ILE A 447 1.12 -9.92 1.14
C ILE A 447 2.14 -8.93 1.72
N VAL A 448 2.69 -8.07 0.87
CA VAL A 448 3.68 -7.05 1.22
C VAL A 448 3.17 -6.09 2.29
N TYR A 449 1.98 -5.50 2.10
CA TYR A 449 1.36 -4.59 3.07
C TYR A 449 1.02 -5.32 4.37
N SER A 450 0.62 -6.59 4.29
CA SER A 450 0.34 -7.40 5.48
C SER A 450 1.60 -7.68 6.29
N LEU A 451 2.72 -7.99 5.63
CA LEU A 451 4.01 -8.23 6.29
C LEU A 451 4.54 -6.95 6.95
N ASP A 452 4.39 -5.81 6.29
CA ASP A 452 4.74 -4.50 6.84
C ASP A 452 3.93 -4.21 8.13
N GLY A 453 2.60 -4.28 8.03
CA GLY A 453 1.71 -4.00 9.16
C GLY A 453 1.89 -4.97 10.32
N LEU A 454 2.16 -6.26 10.06
CA LEU A 454 2.37 -7.30 11.09
C LEU A 454 3.78 -7.34 11.67
N GLN A 455 4.75 -6.61 11.11
CA GLN A 455 6.15 -6.67 11.55
C GLN A 455 6.29 -6.47 13.06
N GLY A 456 5.62 -5.45 13.60
CA GLY A 456 5.64 -5.12 15.03
C GLY A 456 5.09 -6.26 15.90
N GLY A 457 3.97 -6.85 15.50
CA GLY A 457 3.35 -7.98 16.18
C GLY A 457 4.21 -9.24 16.15
N ILE A 458 4.83 -9.55 15.01
CA ILE A 458 5.77 -10.68 14.87
C ILE A 458 6.98 -10.48 15.78
N VAL A 459 7.57 -9.28 15.79
CA VAL A 459 8.71 -8.94 16.65
C VAL A 459 8.33 -9.04 18.14
N ALA A 460 7.15 -8.56 18.53
CA ALA A 460 6.64 -8.70 19.90
C ALA A 460 6.45 -10.17 20.32
N LEU A 461 5.90 -10.99 19.42
CA LEU A 461 5.71 -12.41 19.62
C LEU A 461 7.04 -13.14 19.84
N LEU A 462 8.04 -12.85 19.02
CA LEU A 462 9.34 -13.53 19.08
C LEU A 462 10.18 -13.11 20.29
N PHE A 463 10.27 -11.82 20.59
CA PHE A 463 11.20 -11.30 21.61
C PHE A 463 10.57 -11.13 23.00
N CYS A 464 9.24 -11.03 23.10
CA CYS A 464 8.53 -10.89 24.37
C CYS A 464 7.77 -12.18 24.73
N TYR A 465 6.76 -12.55 23.93
CA TYR A 465 5.81 -13.60 24.32
C TYR A 465 6.39 -15.02 24.24
N LEU A 466 7.23 -15.32 23.24
CA LEU A 466 7.90 -16.61 23.07
C LEU A 466 9.29 -16.67 23.74
N ASN A 467 9.71 -15.60 24.41
CA ASN A 467 11.01 -15.55 25.03
C ASN A 467 10.99 -16.30 26.38
N ASN A 468 11.80 -17.35 26.49
CA ASN A 468 11.88 -18.20 27.68
C ASN A 468 12.22 -17.43 28.96
N GLU A 469 13.05 -16.39 28.87
CA GLU A 469 13.38 -15.55 30.03
C GLU A 469 12.14 -14.82 30.54
N VAL A 470 11.38 -14.21 29.62
CA VAL A 470 10.15 -13.49 29.94
C VAL A 470 9.06 -14.44 30.45
N LEU A 471 8.89 -15.60 29.79
CA LEU A 471 7.94 -16.64 30.21
C LEU A 471 8.25 -17.16 31.62
N TYR A 472 9.53 -17.36 31.94
CA TYR A 472 9.95 -17.74 33.29
C TYR A 472 9.58 -16.67 34.33
N LEU A 473 9.82 -15.39 34.04
CA LEU A 473 9.47 -14.29 34.93
C LEU A 473 7.96 -14.16 35.14
N LEU A 474 7.17 -14.30 34.06
CA LEU A 474 5.71 -14.30 34.14
C LEU A 474 5.21 -15.47 34.98
N LYS A 475 5.71 -16.69 34.75
CA LYS A 475 5.35 -17.88 35.53
C LYS A 475 5.73 -17.73 37.00
N ARG A 476 6.91 -17.17 37.30
CA ARG A 476 7.35 -16.90 38.67
C ARG A 476 6.46 -15.88 39.37
N SER A 477 6.09 -14.80 38.67
CA SER A 477 5.17 -13.77 39.18
C SER A 477 3.78 -14.33 39.45
N TYR A 478 3.26 -15.15 38.52
CA TYR A 478 1.99 -15.85 38.66
C TYR A 478 1.99 -16.80 39.87
N ASN A 479 3.01 -17.66 40.00
CA ASN A 479 3.13 -18.58 41.12
C ASN A 479 3.23 -17.85 42.47
N ARG A 480 3.94 -16.71 42.52
CA ARG A 480 4.01 -15.89 43.74
C ARG A 480 2.65 -15.29 44.10
N LYS A 481 1.90 -14.77 43.13
CA LYS A 481 0.55 -14.23 43.36
C LYS A 481 -0.42 -15.33 43.81
N LYS A 482 -0.37 -16.50 43.19
CA LYS A 482 -1.15 -17.68 43.59
C LYS A 482 -0.86 -18.05 45.04
N MET A 483 0.42 -18.17 45.43
CA MET A 483 0.80 -18.50 46.80
C MET A 483 0.30 -17.45 47.82
N VAL A 484 0.38 -16.15 47.51
CA VAL A 484 -0.14 -15.09 48.38
C VAL A 484 -1.66 -15.15 48.49
N HIS A 485 -2.36 -15.43 47.38
CA HIS A 485 -3.80 -15.61 47.37
C HIS A 485 -4.22 -16.81 48.22
N ASP A 486 -3.53 -17.95 48.07
CA ASP A 486 -3.78 -19.17 48.85
C ASP A 486 -3.54 -18.92 50.36
N ILE A 487 -2.47 -18.21 50.74
CA ILE A 487 -2.24 -17.82 52.14
C ILE A 487 -3.37 -16.92 52.66
N THR A 488 -3.80 -15.94 51.87
CA THR A 488 -4.85 -14.98 52.26
C THR A 488 -6.20 -15.68 52.43
N SER A 489 -6.55 -16.60 51.53
CA SER A 489 -7.78 -17.39 51.62
C SER A 489 -7.77 -18.36 52.81
N HIS A 490 -6.64 -18.99 53.09
CA HIS A 490 -6.46 -19.82 54.29
C HIS A 490 -6.54 -19.00 55.59
N MET A 491 -5.97 -17.80 55.64
CA MET A 491 -6.08 -16.90 56.80
C MET A 491 -7.53 -16.42 57.01
N SER A 492 -8.25 -16.08 55.94
CA SER A 492 -9.67 -15.73 56.00
C SER A 492 -10.51 -16.89 56.55
N SER A 493 -10.29 -18.12 56.05
CA SER A 493 -11.00 -19.31 56.52
C SER A 493 -10.68 -19.68 57.97
N ARG A 494 -9.42 -19.51 58.41
CA ARG A 494 -9.05 -19.69 59.84
C ARG A 494 -9.75 -18.68 60.73
N LYS A 495 -9.81 -17.40 60.34
CA LYS A 495 -10.54 -16.36 61.10
C LYS A 495 -12.02 -16.71 61.26
N THR A 496 -12.67 -17.17 60.19
CA THR A 496 -14.08 -17.61 60.24
C THR A 496 -14.27 -18.85 61.12
N ARG A 497 -13.32 -19.78 61.14
CA ARG A 497 -13.37 -20.99 61.98
C ARG A 497 -13.14 -20.66 63.46
N GLU A 498 -12.17 -19.81 63.78
CA GLU A 498 -11.92 -19.32 65.15
C GLU A 498 -13.12 -18.57 65.73
N SER A 499 -13.77 -17.71 64.92
CA SER A 499 -15.03 -17.05 65.31
C SER A 499 -16.20 -18.01 65.52
N ARG A 500 -16.23 -19.17 64.85
CA ARG A 500 -17.27 -20.19 65.08
C ARG A 500 -17.02 -21.01 66.35
N THR A 501 -15.77 -21.35 66.65
CA THR A 501 -15.42 -22.05 67.89
C THR A 501 -15.64 -21.19 69.13
N SER A 502 -15.34 -19.88 69.09
CA SER A 502 -15.60 -18.98 70.22
C SER A 502 -17.10 -18.77 70.50
N VAL A 503 -17.93 -18.79 69.46
CA VAL A 503 -19.40 -18.76 69.61
C VAL A 503 -19.92 -20.08 70.21
N SER A 504 -19.37 -21.23 69.82
CA SER A 504 -19.76 -22.53 70.37
C SER A 504 -19.40 -22.68 71.85
N THR A 505 -18.21 -22.25 72.28
CA THR A 505 -17.79 -22.30 73.69
C THR A 505 -18.62 -21.36 74.57
N ASN A 506 -19.01 -20.19 74.06
CA ASN A 506 -19.90 -19.27 74.77
C ASN A 506 -21.32 -19.83 74.90
N MET A 507 -21.80 -20.58 73.90
CA MET A 507 -23.14 -21.19 73.92
C MET A 507 -23.21 -22.40 74.86
N GLU A 508 -22.17 -23.23 74.93
CA GLU A 508 -22.03 -24.30 75.94
C GLU A 508 -21.91 -23.74 77.36
N SER A 509 -21.16 -22.66 77.54
CA SER A 509 -21.07 -21.94 78.82
C SER A 509 -22.44 -21.44 79.28
N LEU A 510 -23.21 -20.79 78.41
CA LEU A 510 -24.57 -20.30 78.71
C LEU A 510 -25.57 -21.43 78.98
N ALA A 511 -25.47 -22.55 78.26
CA ALA A 511 -26.33 -23.72 78.48
C ALA A 511 -26.05 -24.41 79.83
N ASN A 512 -24.77 -24.57 80.20
CA ASN A 512 -24.37 -25.11 81.50
C ASN A 512 -24.80 -24.20 82.66
N ASP A 513 -24.73 -22.88 82.46
CA ASP A 513 -25.12 -21.88 83.45
C ASP A 513 -26.65 -21.78 83.63
N ALA A 514 -27.43 -22.08 82.58
CA ALA A 514 -28.88 -22.24 82.65
C ALA A 514 -29.30 -23.55 83.34
N LEU A 515 -28.58 -24.66 83.09
CA LEU A 515 -28.81 -25.95 83.75
C LEU A 515 -28.51 -25.87 85.27
N ALA A 516 -27.43 -25.18 85.65
CA ALA A 516 -27.08 -24.93 87.04
C ALA A 516 -28.12 -24.07 87.79
N ARG A 517 -28.77 -23.12 87.07
CA ARG A 517 -29.86 -22.31 87.62
C ARG A 517 -31.19 -23.06 87.72
N GLY A 518 -31.43 -24.05 86.85
CA GLY A 518 -32.63 -24.90 86.89
C GLY A 518 -32.63 -25.90 88.06
N LEU A 519 -31.46 -26.42 88.45
CA LEU A 519 -31.32 -27.36 89.57
C LEU A 519 -31.44 -26.72 90.96
N LYS A 520 -31.37 -25.38 91.07
CA LYS A 520 -31.59 -24.65 92.33
C LYS A 520 -33.06 -24.31 92.62
N LYS A 521 -34.01 -24.77 91.81
CA LYS A 521 -35.44 -24.45 91.92
C LYS A 521 -36.36 -25.66 92.20
N LYS A 522 -35.83 -26.73 92.78
CA LYS A 522 -36.65 -27.82 93.34
C LYS A 522 -36.33 -28.02 94.81
#